data_AF-A0A7S2CHG5-F1
#
_entry.id   AF-A0A7S2CHG5-F1
#
_cell.length_a   1.000
_cell.length_b   1.000
_cell.length_c   1.000
_cell.angle_alpha   90.00
_cell.angle_beta   90.00
_cell.angle_gamma   90.00
#
_symmetry.space_group_name_H-M   'P 1'
#
loop_
_entity.id
_entity.type
_entity.pdbx_description
1 polymer ?
#
loop_
_entity_poly.entity_id
_entity_poly.type
_entity_poly.pdbx_seq_one_letter_code
_entity_poly.pdbx_strand_id
1 'polypeptide(L)'
;GFQSFLGTPTGVRASASYNMMVREGTLRYAMVAQLRTATGNSQSLCFREVIRKHFRLRHRSILAQVEEWVSEAPTTAQARGSVPGDHPGPHGLRPEMALKALELKALVMLPQGTPKHPIVI
;
A
#
# COMPACT_ATOMS: atom_id res chain seq x y z
N GLY A 1 -15.02 -8.88 23.59
CA GLY A 1 -14.71 -8.45 22.21
C GLY A 1 -13.27 -7.93 22.14
N PHE A 2 -12.71 -7.68 20.96
CA PHE A 2 -11.29 -7.29 20.82
C PHE A 2 -10.87 -6.06 21.63
N GLN A 3 -11.81 -5.19 22.01
CA GLN A 3 -11.59 -4.03 22.87
C GLN A 3 -10.97 -4.40 24.24
N SER A 4 -11.24 -5.60 24.78
CA SER A 4 -10.65 -6.03 26.08
C SER A 4 -9.15 -6.28 26.01
N PHE A 5 -8.57 -6.38 24.80
CA PHE A 5 -7.14 -6.56 24.60
C PHE A 5 -6.41 -5.23 24.38
N LEU A 6 -7.12 -4.10 24.31
CA LEU A 6 -6.52 -2.78 24.13
C LEU A 6 -5.52 -2.49 25.25
N GLY A 7 -4.32 -2.04 24.88
CA GLY A 7 -3.24 -1.73 25.84
C GLY A 7 -2.53 -2.95 26.44
N THR A 8 -3.01 -4.18 26.20
CA THR A 8 -2.30 -5.39 26.63
C THR A 8 -1.15 -5.71 25.67
N PRO A 9 -0.03 -6.31 26.13
CA PRO A 9 1.06 -6.72 25.24
C PRO A 9 0.61 -7.64 24.11
N THR A 10 -0.35 -8.54 24.38
CA THR A 10 -0.93 -9.43 23.37
C THR A 10 -1.75 -8.66 22.34
N GLY A 11 -2.59 -7.72 22.77
CA GLY A 11 -3.36 -6.88 21.86
C GLY A 11 -2.49 -5.95 21.00
N VAL A 12 -1.39 -5.43 21.55
CA VAL A 12 -0.41 -4.63 20.79
C VAL A 12 0.24 -5.47 19.69
N ARG A 13 0.71 -6.69 19.99
CA ARG A 13 1.29 -7.59 18.98
C ARG A 13 0.28 -7.97 17.90
N ALA A 14 -0.93 -8.38 18.29
CA ALA A 14 -1.99 -8.74 17.35
C ALA A 14 -2.39 -7.55 16.46
N SER A 15 -2.50 -6.35 17.03
CA SER A 15 -2.79 -5.13 16.28
C SER A 15 -1.66 -4.78 15.29
N ALA A 16 -0.39 -4.93 15.68
CA ALA A 16 0.74 -4.71 14.78
C ALA A 16 0.72 -5.67 13.57
N SER A 17 0.50 -6.96 13.81
CA SER A 17 0.37 -7.97 12.76
C SER A 17 -0.81 -7.66 11.82
N TYR A 18 -1.96 -7.29 12.38
CA TYR A 18 -3.13 -6.91 11.61
C TYR A 18 -2.90 -5.65 10.76
N ASN A 19 -2.34 -4.60 11.36
CA ASN A 19 -2.00 -3.36 10.66
C ASN A 19 -1.09 -3.63 9.47
N MET A 20 -0.14 -4.55 9.60
CA MET A 20 0.76 -4.91 8.51
C MET A 20 0.03 -5.56 7.34
N MET A 21 -0.92 -6.47 7.62
CA MET A 21 -1.77 -7.06 6.56
C MET A 21 -2.62 -5.99 5.85
N VAL A 22 -3.20 -5.05 6.60
CA VAL A 22 -3.99 -3.96 6.03
C VAL A 22 -3.11 -3.05 5.15
N ARG A 23 -1.89 -2.74 5.59
CA ARG A 23 -0.93 -1.93 4.82
C ARG A 23 -0.52 -2.62 3.51
N GLU A 24 -0.23 -3.92 3.53
CA GLU A 24 0.06 -4.70 2.33
C GLU A 24 -1.12 -4.66 1.35
N GLY A 25 -2.33 -4.96 1.82
CA GLY A 25 -3.53 -4.92 0.99
C GLY A 25 -3.80 -3.52 0.41
N THR A 26 -3.55 -2.47 1.20
CA THR A 26 -3.66 -1.08 0.75
C THR A 26 -2.68 -0.79 -0.37
N LEU A 27 -1.40 -1.16 -0.20
CA LEU A 27 -0.38 -0.96 -1.21
C LEU A 27 -0.72 -1.71 -2.52
N ARG A 28 -1.13 -2.97 -2.40
CA ARG A 28 -1.45 -3.83 -3.55
C ARG A 28 -2.69 -3.37 -4.31
N TYR A 29 -3.81 -3.17 -3.61
CA TYR A 29 -5.11 -2.94 -4.25
C TYR A 29 -5.46 -1.46 -4.35
N ALA A 30 -5.31 -0.69 -3.27
CA ALA A 30 -5.74 0.70 -3.25
C ALA A 30 -4.74 1.66 -3.94
N MET A 31 -3.46 1.29 -4.03
CA MET A 31 -2.45 2.10 -4.70
C MET A 31 -2.05 1.54 -6.07
N VAL A 32 -1.41 0.37 -6.11
CA VAL A 32 -0.84 -0.20 -7.34
C VAL A 32 -1.92 -0.52 -8.37
N ALA A 33 -2.95 -1.29 -7.98
CA ALA A 33 -4.01 -1.66 -8.93
C ALA A 33 -4.82 -0.45 -9.43
N GLN A 34 -5.09 0.52 -8.56
CA GLN A 34 -5.77 1.78 -8.95
C GLN A 34 -4.93 2.57 -9.96
N LEU A 35 -3.63 2.69 -9.75
CA LEU A 35 -2.73 3.38 -10.69
C LEU A 35 -2.64 2.67 -12.03
N ARG A 36 -2.42 1.34 -12.05
CA ARG A 36 -2.42 0.55 -13.30
C ARG A 36 -3.68 0.80 -14.12
N THR A 37 -4.81 0.71 -13.45
CA THR A 37 -6.14 0.93 -14.03
C THR A 37 -6.27 2.36 -14.57
N ALA A 38 -5.83 3.36 -13.80
CA ALA A 38 -5.89 4.78 -14.20
C ALA A 38 -4.90 5.17 -15.32
N THR A 39 -3.76 4.48 -15.45
CA THR A 39 -2.77 4.70 -16.52
C THR A 39 -3.07 3.93 -17.80
N GLY A 40 -3.99 2.96 -17.75
CA GLY A 40 -4.41 2.17 -18.90
C GLY A 40 -5.19 2.97 -19.95
N ASN A 41 -5.35 2.38 -21.13
CA ASN A 41 -6.08 2.92 -22.27
C ASN A 41 -7.61 2.76 -22.17
N SER A 42 -8.13 1.97 -21.23
CA SER A 42 -9.57 1.85 -20.98
C SER A 42 -10.09 3.21 -20.55
N GLN A 43 -10.96 3.87 -21.35
CA GLN A 43 -11.46 5.25 -21.16
C GLN A 43 -12.54 5.37 -20.04
N SER A 44 -13.01 4.24 -19.49
CA SER A 44 -14.14 4.17 -18.56
C SER A 44 -13.71 4.10 -17.09
N LEU A 45 -13.24 5.23 -16.54
CA LEU A 45 -12.97 5.33 -15.10
C LEU A 45 -13.33 6.73 -14.64
N CYS A 46 -14.47 6.84 -13.95
CA CYS A 46 -14.99 8.06 -13.33
C CYS A 46 -13.96 8.78 -12.43
N PHE A 47 -13.01 8.04 -11.83
CA PHE A 47 -11.98 8.61 -10.95
C PHE A 47 -10.57 8.66 -11.53
N ARG A 48 -10.38 8.41 -12.84
CA ARG A 48 -9.03 8.36 -13.45
C ARG A 48 -8.19 9.60 -13.16
N GLU A 49 -8.76 10.77 -13.44
CA GLU A 49 -8.03 12.03 -13.28
C GLU A 49 -7.72 12.30 -11.81
N VAL A 50 -8.68 12.02 -10.93
CA VAL A 50 -8.52 12.17 -9.47
C VAL A 50 -7.39 11.28 -8.96
N ILE A 51 -7.38 10.00 -9.34
CA ILE A 51 -6.32 9.04 -8.96
C ILE A 51 -4.97 9.53 -9.48
N ARG A 52 -4.86 9.85 -10.77
CA ARG A 52 -3.60 10.33 -11.37
C ARG A 52 -3.09 11.60 -10.71
N LYS A 53 -3.97 12.57 -10.48
CA LYS A 53 -3.64 13.85 -9.84
C LYS A 53 -3.23 13.65 -8.38
N HIS A 54 -3.94 12.82 -7.62
CA HIS A 54 -3.62 12.50 -6.23
C HIS A 54 -2.21 11.94 -6.13
N PHE A 55 -1.93 10.85 -6.85
CA PHE A 55 -0.61 10.20 -6.79
C PHE A 55 0.48 11.10 -7.35
N ARG A 56 0.23 11.89 -8.40
CA ARG A 56 1.20 12.88 -8.90
C ARG A 56 1.56 13.92 -7.84
N LEU A 57 0.58 14.48 -7.14
CA LEU A 57 0.82 15.54 -6.15
C LEU A 57 1.42 15.00 -4.84
N ARG A 58 1.03 13.79 -4.43
CA ARG A 58 1.39 13.21 -3.13
C ARG A 58 2.47 12.13 -3.20
N HIS A 59 3.08 11.91 -4.37
CA HIS A 59 4.05 10.82 -4.57
C HIS A 59 5.16 10.79 -3.53
N ARG A 60 5.75 11.95 -3.17
CA ARG A 60 6.85 12.01 -2.19
C ARG A 60 6.41 11.49 -0.82
N SER A 61 5.28 11.96 -0.31
CA SER A 61 4.76 11.50 0.98
C SER A 61 4.34 10.04 0.96
N ILE A 62 3.72 9.59 -0.14
CA ILE A 62 3.27 8.21 -0.28
C ILE A 62 4.46 7.25 -0.35
N LEU A 63 5.49 7.57 -1.13
CA LEU A 63 6.68 6.74 -1.25
C LEU A 63 7.44 6.64 0.08
N ALA A 64 7.60 7.76 0.79
CA ALA A 64 8.22 7.75 2.12
C ALA A 64 7.44 6.87 3.12
N GLN A 65 6.11 6.99 3.14
CA GLN A 65 5.26 6.17 4.00
C GLN A 65 5.33 4.67 3.65
N VAL A 66 5.40 4.34 2.36
CA VAL A 66 5.53 2.96 1.92
C VAL A 66 6.91 2.38 2.24
N GLU A 67 7.98 3.18 2.11
CA GLU A 67 9.33 2.80 2.52
C GLU A 67 9.40 2.50 4.03
N GLU A 68 8.75 3.33 4.85
CA GLU A 68 8.60 3.09 6.29
C GLU A 68 7.87 1.77 6.55
N TRP A 69 6.72 1.53 5.92
CA TRP A 69 5.98 0.27 6.08
C TRP A 69 6.80 -0.97 5.69
N VAL A 70 7.58 -0.89 4.60
CA VAL A 70 8.49 -1.97 4.19
C VAL A 70 9.58 -2.20 5.23
N SER A 71 10.12 -1.14 5.83
CA SER A 71 11.14 -1.25 6.87
C SER A 71 10.63 -1.93 8.15
N GLU A 72 9.37 -1.67 8.50
CA GLU A 72 8.68 -2.24 9.67
C GLU A 72 8.16 -3.67 9.41
N ALA A 73 7.94 -4.07 8.17
CA ALA A 73 7.40 -5.38 7.82
C ALA A 73 8.33 -6.50 8.32
N PRO A 74 7.82 -7.59 8.94
CA PRO A 74 8.68 -8.65 9.46
C PRO A 74 9.43 -9.38 8.34
N THR A 75 10.66 -9.79 8.61
CA THR A 75 11.40 -10.70 7.71
C THR A 75 10.89 -12.14 7.88
N THR A 76 11.06 -12.97 6.85
CA THR A 76 10.67 -14.39 6.85
C THR A 76 11.23 -15.17 8.05
N ALA A 77 12.38 -14.75 8.60
CA ALA A 77 13.00 -15.34 9.78
C ALA A 77 12.26 -15.02 11.10
N GLN A 78 11.66 -13.82 11.20
CA GLN A 78 10.96 -13.36 12.41
C GLN A 78 9.55 -13.96 12.56
N ALA A 79 8.98 -14.51 11.49
CA ALA A 79 7.66 -15.15 11.49
C ALA A 79 7.63 -16.54 12.15
N ARG A 80 8.79 -17.10 12.55
CA ARG A 80 8.91 -18.43 13.16
C ARG A 80 8.68 -18.46 14.68
N GLY A 81 8.48 -17.31 15.32
CA GLY A 81 8.24 -17.18 16.76
C GLY A 81 6.77 -17.01 17.17
N SER A 82 5.82 -17.15 16.24
CA SER A 82 4.40 -16.84 16.49
C SER A 82 3.69 -17.94 17.29
N VAL A 83 2.87 -17.52 18.25
CA VAL A 83 2.11 -18.37 19.18
C VAL A 83 0.96 -19.10 18.44
N PRO A 84 0.59 -20.34 18.84
CA PRO A 84 -0.58 -21.02 18.25
C PRO A 84 -1.85 -20.18 18.45
N GLY A 85 -2.46 -19.74 17.34
CA GLY A 85 -3.64 -18.86 17.35
C GLY A 85 -3.39 -17.46 16.76
N ASP A 86 -2.14 -17.06 16.54
CA ASP A 86 -1.84 -15.98 15.60
C ASP A 86 -2.22 -16.48 14.20
N HIS A 87 -3.08 -15.73 13.49
CA HIS A 87 -3.21 -15.95 12.06
C HIS A 87 -1.81 -15.88 11.46
N PRO A 88 -1.39 -16.87 10.63
CA PRO A 88 -0.08 -16.83 10.01
C PRO A 88 -0.03 -15.55 9.18
N GLY A 89 0.59 -14.51 9.75
CA GLY A 89 0.92 -13.30 9.02
C GLY A 89 1.72 -13.75 7.80
N PRO A 90 1.46 -13.23 6.60
CA PRO A 90 2.08 -13.71 5.37
C PRO A 90 3.59 -13.90 5.56
N HIS A 91 4.04 -15.15 5.55
CA HIS A 91 5.47 -15.44 5.54
C HIS A 91 6.05 -14.76 4.29
N GLY A 92 7.03 -13.86 4.45
CA GLY A 92 7.61 -13.12 3.32
C GLY A 92 6.90 -11.81 2.96
N LEU A 93 6.14 -11.22 3.89
CA LEU A 93 5.45 -9.93 3.73
C LEU A 93 6.40 -8.78 3.31
N ARG A 94 7.59 -8.69 3.90
CA ARG A 94 8.57 -7.64 3.55
C ARG A 94 9.01 -7.71 2.07
N PRO A 95 9.51 -8.85 1.54
CA PRO A 95 9.80 -9.00 0.12
C PRO A 95 8.64 -8.60 -0.80
N GLU A 96 7.43 -9.02 -0.47
CA GLU A 96 6.25 -8.72 -1.27
C GLU A 96 5.91 -7.22 -1.28
N MET A 97 5.88 -6.59 -0.10
CA MET A 97 5.66 -5.16 0.01
C MET A 97 6.76 -4.37 -0.71
N ALA A 98 8.02 -4.81 -0.64
CA ALA A 98 9.12 -4.18 -1.34
C ALA A 98 8.94 -4.23 -2.87
N LEU A 99 8.50 -5.37 -3.41
CA LEU A 99 8.18 -5.50 -4.83
C LEU A 99 7.06 -4.55 -5.24
N LYS A 100 5.99 -4.45 -4.43
CA LYS A 100 4.88 -3.53 -4.71
C LYS A 100 5.27 -2.06 -4.55
N ALA A 101 6.17 -1.74 -3.63
CA ALA A 101 6.73 -0.40 -3.46
C ALA A 101 7.53 0.04 -4.69
N LEU A 102 8.39 -0.84 -5.22
CA LEU A 102 9.13 -0.58 -6.45
C LEU A 102 8.18 -0.37 -7.63
N GLU A 103 7.14 -1.20 -7.72
CA GLU A 103 6.12 -1.09 -8.75
C GLU A 103 5.35 0.24 -8.67
N LEU A 104 4.93 0.63 -7.46
CA LEU A 104 4.28 1.92 -7.20
C LEU A 104 5.19 3.08 -7.63
N LYS A 105 6.46 3.04 -7.26
CA LYS A 105 7.44 4.05 -7.64
C LYS A 105 7.54 4.19 -9.16
N ALA A 106 7.58 3.08 -9.89
CA ALA A 106 7.59 3.10 -11.35
C ALA A 106 6.32 3.75 -11.92
N LEU A 107 5.14 3.34 -11.45
CA LEU A 107 3.85 3.84 -11.95
C LEU A 107 3.66 5.35 -11.73
N VAL A 108 4.08 5.84 -10.56
CA VAL A 108 3.90 7.25 -10.20
C VAL A 108 4.86 8.18 -10.94
N MET A 109 6.02 7.67 -11.35
CA MET A 109 7.02 8.42 -12.11
C MET A 109 6.77 8.45 -13.63
N LEU A 110 5.78 7.70 -14.13
CA LEU A 110 5.43 7.74 -15.55
C LEU A 110 4.97 9.14 -15.97
N PRO A 111 5.45 9.67 -17.11
CA PRO A 111 5.02 10.97 -17.61
C PRO A 111 3.53 10.94 -17.91
N GLN A 112 2.78 11.70 -17.10
CA GLN A 112 1.34 11.84 -17.27
C GLN A 112 1.13 12.86 -18.40
N GLY A 113 0.86 12.39 -19.62
CA GLY A 113 0.65 13.25 -20.80
C GLY A 113 -0.26 14.44 -20.48
N THR A 114 0.10 15.61 -21.00
CA THR A 114 -0.63 16.87 -20.76
C THR A 114 -2.10 16.72 -21.17
N PRO A 115 -3.06 17.23 -20.38
CA PRO A 115 -4.46 17.22 -20.79
C PRO A 115 -4.60 17.98 -22.10
N LYS A 116 -5.14 17.31 -23.13
CA LYS A 116 -5.37 17.87 -24.47
C LYS A 116 -6.60 18.78 -24.56
N HIS A 117 -7.28 19.03 -23.44
CA HIS A 117 -8.48 19.87 -23.45
C HIS A 117 -8.11 21.31 -23.07
N PRO A 118 -8.31 22.28 -23.97
CA PRO A 118 -8.10 23.68 -23.64
C PRO A 118 -9.07 24.10 -22.54
N ILE A 119 -8.55 24.81 -21.54
CA ILE A 119 -9.37 25.55 -20.58
C ILE A 119 -10.00 26.69 -21.39
N VAL A 120 -11.30 26.56 -21.67
CA VAL A 120 -12.10 27.66 -22.20
C VAL A 120 -12.37 28.60 -21.02
N ILE A 121 -11.73 29.77 -21.03
CA ILE A 121 -11.98 30.88 -20.10
C ILE A 121 -13.02 31.80 -20.73
#